data_AF-A0A6N3US21-F1
#
_entry.id   AF-A0A6N3US21-F1
#
_cell.length_a   1.000
_cell.length_b   1.000
_cell.length_c   1.000
_cell.angle_alpha   90.00
_cell.angle_beta   90.00
_cell.angle_gamma   90.00
#
_symmetry.space_group_name_H-M   'P 1'
#
loop_
_entity.id
_entity.type
_entity.pdbx_description
1 polymer ?
#
loop_
_entity_poly.entity_id
_entity_poly.type
_entity_poly.pdbx_seq_one_letter_code
_entity_poly.pdbx_strand_id
1 'polypeptide(L)' 'MDAFELPGTLAQALQHRAARTPDRLALRFLADDPQGGQVLSYGDLDQRARTIAAALQATAGP' A
#
# COMPACT_ATOMS: atom_id res chain seq x y z
N MET A 1 13.78 7.10 -21.51
CA MET A 1 14.54 7.92 -20.54
C MET A 1 13.49 8.50 -19.61
N ASP A 2 12.88 7.66 -18.77
CA ASP A 2 11.60 7.96 -18.08
C ASP A 2 11.77 7.79 -16.57
N ALA A 3 12.82 8.41 -16.05
CA ALA A 3 13.31 8.15 -14.70
C ALA A 3 12.52 8.85 -13.58
N PHE A 4 11.61 9.78 -13.89
CA PHE A 4 11.00 10.65 -12.88
C PHE A 4 9.58 11.14 -13.21
N GLU A 5 8.65 10.26 -13.60
CA GLU A 5 7.26 10.55 -13.25
C GLU A 5 7.15 10.41 -11.73
N LEU A 6 7.44 11.51 -11.02
CA LEU A 6 7.20 11.60 -9.59
C LEU A 6 5.70 11.41 -9.40
N PRO A 7 5.27 10.33 -8.73
CA PRO A 7 3.86 10.10 -8.49
C PRO A 7 3.27 11.33 -7.81
N GLY A 8 2.22 11.92 -8.40
CA GLY A 8 1.61 13.16 -7.93
C GLY A 8 0.96 13.01 -6.55
N THR A 9 0.79 11.77 -6.07
CA THR A 9 0.26 11.44 -4.75
C THR A 9 0.98 10.24 -4.14
N LEU A 10 0.93 10.12 -2.81
CA LEU A 10 1.43 8.93 -2.10
C LEU A 10 0.73 7.64 -2.56
N ALA A 11 -0.56 7.71 -2.88
CA ALA A 11 -1.33 6.57 -3.37
C ALA A 11 -0.81 6.09 -4.74
N GLN A 12 -0.51 7.01 -5.67
CA GLN A 12 0.09 6.65 -6.95
C GLN A 12 1.50 6.06 -6.79
N ALA A 13 2.28 6.56 -5.82
CA ALA A 13 3.61 6.02 -5.53
C ALA A 13 3.54 4.58 -5.03
N LEU A 14 2.56 4.29 -4.17
CA LEU A 14 2.28 2.97 -3.65
C LEU A 14 1.86 2.00 -4.77
N GLN A 15 0.92 2.41 -5.62
CA GLN A 15 0.44 1.60 -6.76
C GLN A 15 1.59 1.24 -7.72
N HIS A 16 2.45 2.20 -8.04
CA HIS A 16 3.59 1.97 -8.93
C HIS A 16 4.59 0.96 -8.35
N ARG A 17 4.85 1.03 -7.03
CA ARG A 17 5.70 0.07 -6.34
C ARG A 17 5.06 -1.31 -6.22
N ALA A 18 3.76 -1.39 -5.96
CA ALA A 18 3.02 -2.64 -5.90
C ALA A 18 3.01 -3.36 -7.27
N ALA A 19 2.89 -2.61 -8.37
CA ALA A 19 2.95 -3.20 -9.71
C ALA A 19 4.35 -3.73 -10.09
N ARG A 20 5.42 -3.07 -9.63
CA ARG A 20 6.81 -3.45 -9.97
C ARG A 20 7.41 -4.50 -9.04
N THR A 21 7.05 -4.46 -7.77
CA THR A 21 7.63 -5.32 -6.72
C THR A 21 6.57 -5.72 -5.70
N PRO A 22 5.55 -6.50 -6.10
CA PRO A 22 4.42 -6.83 -5.24
C PRO A 22 4.85 -7.56 -3.96
N ASP A 23 5.76 -8.53 -4.07
CA ASP A 23 6.20 -9.38 -2.96
C ASP A 23 7.20 -8.71 -2.00
N ARG A 24 7.67 -7.50 -2.33
CA ARG A 24 8.65 -6.81 -1.50
C ARG A 24 7.99 -6.28 -0.24
N LEU A 25 8.62 -6.50 0.91
CA LEU A 25 8.15 -6.00 2.20
C LEU A 25 8.08 -4.46 2.21
N ALA A 26 6.89 -3.93 2.50
CA ALA A 26 6.59 -2.51 2.57
C ALA A 26 6.48 -2.01 4.01
N LEU A 27 5.80 -2.77 4.87
CA LEU A 27 5.59 -2.44 6.27
C LEU A 27 5.79 -3.66 7.15
N ARG A 28 6.36 -3.44 8.33
CA ARG A 28 6.40 -4.42 9.43
C ARG A 28 5.83 -3.77 10.66
N PHE A 29 4.72 -4.32 11.16
CA PHE A 29 4.14 -3.94 12.43
C PHE A 29 5.01 -4.50 13.55
N LEU A 30 5.37 -3.63 14.49
CA LEU A 30 6.05 -4.03 15.71
C LEU A 30 4.99 -4.50 16.70
N ALA A 31 5.10 -5.74 17.16
CA ALA A 31 4.30 -6.29 18.24
C ALA A 31 5.21 -6.54 19.45
N ASP A 32 4.63 -6.62 20.65
CA ASP A 32 5.38 -6.97 21.88
C ASP A 32 6.09 -8.32 21.76
N ASP A 33 5.56 -9.22 20.93
CA ASP A 33 6.27 -10.44 20.51
C ASP A 33 7.06 -10.19 19.21
N PRO A 34 8.40 -10.34 19.21
CA PRO A 34 9.24 -10.21 18.01
C PRO A 34 8.89 -11.18 16.87
N GLN A 35 8.20 -12.29 17.16
CA GLN A 35 7.68 -13.26 16.17
C GLN A 35 6.27 -12.92 15.69
N GLY A 36 5.52 -12.08 16.43
CA GLY A 36 4.12 -11.75 16.17
C GLY A 36 3.91 -10.54 15.26
N GLY A 37 4.98 -9.86 14.84
CA GLY A 37 4.90 -8.68 13.99
C GLY A 37 4.35 -9.00 12.60
N GLN A 38 3.16 -8.47 12.28
CA GLN A 38 2.58 -8.62 10.93
C GLN A 38 3.46 -7.91 9.90
N VAL A 39 3.78 -8.58 8.81
CA VAL A 39 4.46 -8.00 7.66
C VAL A 39 3.47 -7.82 6.51
N LEU A 40 3.58 -6.70 5.80
CA LEU A 40 2.82 -6.44 4.59
C LEU A 40 3.77 -6.19 3.42
N SER A 41 3.51 -6.90 2.33
CA SER A 41 4.15 -6.62 1.05
C SER A 41 3.56 -5.36 0.40
N TYR A 42 4.20 -4.82 -0.64
CA TYR A 42 3.64 -3.70 -1.40
C TYR A 42 2.30 -4.08 -2.07
N GLY A 43 2.14 -5.32 -2.51
CA GLY A 43 0.89 -5.84 -3.04
C GLY A 43 -0.23 -5.87 -1.98
N ASP A 44 0.07 -6.41 -0.80
CA ASP A 44 -0.89 -6.46 0.32
C ASP A 44 -1.32 -5.06 0.76
N LEU A 45 -0.34 -4.14 0.82
CA LEU A 45 -0.58 -2.77 1.23
C LEU A 45 -1.47 -2.02 0.23
N ASP A 46 -1.23 -2.16 -1.08
CA ASP A 46 -2.08 -1.57 -2.12
C ASP A 46 -3.50 -2.12 -2.09
N GLN A 47 -3.64 -3.45 -1.95
CA GLN A 47 -4.95 -4.09 -1.87
C GLN A 47 -5.76 -3.57 -0.68
N ARG A 48 -5.15 -3.48 0.50
CA ARG A 48 -5.80 -2.94 1.71
C ARG A 48 -6.17 -1.47 1.56
N ALA A 49 -5.29 -0.67 0.99
CA ALA A 49 -5.55 0.75 0.73
C ALA A 49 -6.78 0.95 -0.19
N ARG A 50 -6.89 0.15 -1.26
CA ARG A 50 -8.04 0.18 -2.17
C ARG A 50 -9.33 -0.26 -1.49
N THR A 51 -9.29 -1.31 -0.66
CA THR A 51 -10.45 -1.76 0.11
C THR A 51 -10.96 -0.66 1.04
N ILE A 52 -10.07 0.03 1.76
CA ILE A 52 -10.44 1.16 2.63
C ILE A 52 -11.01 2.31 1.80
N ALA A 53 -10.38 2.67 0.68
CA ALA A 53 -10.86 3.73 -0.19
C ALA A 53 -12.27 3.44 -0.73
N ALA A 54 -12.53 2.21 -1.17
CA ALA A 54 -13.85 1.79 -1.65
C ALA A 54 -14.90 1.87 -0.53
N ALA A 55 -14.55 1.43 0.70
CA ALA A 55 -15.44 1.53 1.85
C ALA A 55 -15.75 3.00 2.18
N LEU A 56 -14.73 3.87 2.19
CA LEU A 56 -14.91 5.31 2.44
C LEU A 56 -15.80 5.95 1.36
N GLN A 57 -15.57 5.66 0.09
CA GLN A 57 -16.39 6.16 -1.03
C GLN A 57 -17.85 5.72 -0.89
N ALA A 58 -18.11 4.47 -0.48
CA ALA A 58 -19.46 3.99 -0.24
C ALA A 58 -20.16 4.73 0.92
N THR A 59 -19.41 5.17 1.93
CA THR A 59 -19.95 5.89 3.09
C THR A 59 -20.06 7.41 2.91
N ALA A 60 -19.27 8.00 2.00
CA ALA A 60 -19.16 9.46 1.86
C ALA A 60 -20.38 10.10 1.17
N GLY A 61 -21.26 9.30 0.54
CA GLY A 61 -22.34 9.81 -0.30
C GLY A 61 -21.83 10.46 -1.61
N PRO A 62 -22.68 10.61 -2.62
CA PRO A 62 -22.33 11.26 -3.89
C PRO A 62 -22.06 12.76 -3.74
#